data_AF-A0A388P155-F1
#
_entry.id   AF-A0A388P155-F1
#
_cell.length_a   1.000
_cell.length_b   1.000
_cell.length_c   1.000
_cell.angle_alpha   90.00
_cell.angle_beta   90.00
_cell.angle_gamma   90.00
#
_symmetry.space_group_name_H-M   'P 1'
#
loop_
_entity.id
_entity.type
_entity.pdbx_description
1 polymer ?
#
loop_
_entity_poly.entity_id
_entity_poly.type
_entity_poly.pdbx_seq_one_letter_code
_entity_poly.pdbx_strand_id
1 'polypeptide(L)'
;MKAKTGVARLALITGAPVIPCASWGPEKVLPPYSKRLRLFPRSKVSILMGPAVDLSPWQGKSDDLEAVEQAADHIMDRITELLEILRGQKAPAIRFDPKNSDLPRIGNFKKAKKAKSK
;
A
#
# COMPACT_ATOMS: atom_id res chain seq x y z
N MET A 1 3.67 0.92 -4.52
CA MET A 1 3.20 2.31 -4.43
C MET A 1 4.19 3.07 -3.55
N LYS A 2 4.39 4.38 -3.75
CA LYS A 2 5.20 5.20 -2.84
C LYS A 2 4.63 5.15 -1.42
N ALA A 3 5.50 4.91 -0.44
CA ALA A 3 5.10 4.77 0.95
C ALA A 3 4.59 6.09 1.53
N LYS A 4 3.67 5.99 2.49
CA LYS A 4 3.35 7.11 3.39
C LYS A 4 4.17 6.94 4.67
N THR A 5 4.78 8.02 5.13
CA THR A 5 5.75 8.03 6.23
C THR A 5 5.15 7.88 7.62
N GLY A 6 3.83 8.04 7.78
CA GLY A 6 3.18 8.07 9.09
C GLY A 6 3.42 6.83 9.95
N VAL A 7 3.35 5.63 9.35
CA VAL A 7 3.57 4.37 10.08
C VAL A 7 5.02 4.24 10.56
N ALA A 8 5.98 4.60 9.71
CA ALA A 8 7.40 4.57 10.05
C ALA A 8 7.71 5.56 11.17
N ARG A 9 7.21 6.80 11.06
CA ARG A 9 7.41 7.82 12.09
C ARG A 9 6.87 7.37 13.46
N LEU A 10 5.66 6.81 13.51
CA LEU A 10 5.10 6.29 14.76
C LEU A 10 5.91 5.13 15.33
N ALA A 11 6.32 4.19 14.49
CA ALA A 11 7.13 3.05 14.92
C ALA A 11 8.49 3.48 15.48
N LEU A 12 9.15 4.45 14.84
CA LEU A 12 10.46 4.96 15.31
C LEU A 12 10.36 5.75 16.62
N ILE A 13 9.26 6.48 16.86
CA ILE A 13 9.04 7.20 18.11
C ILE A 13 8.69 6.24 19.26
N THR A 14 7.82 5.28 19.01
CA THR A 14 7.24 4.42 20.06
C THR A 14 8.04 3.14 20.30
N GLY A 15 8.89 2.72 19.36
CA GLY A 15 9.54 1.42 19.37
C GLY A 15 8.56 0.25 19.13
N ALA A 16 7.31 0.51 18.77
CA ALA A 16 6.32 -0.53 18.57
C ALA A 16 6.66 -1.39 17.33
N PRO A 17 6.51 -2.72 17.39
CA PRO A 17 6.75 -3.60 16.25
C PRO A 17 5.72 -3.35 15.14
N VAL A 18 6.19 -3.27 13.90
CA VAL A 18 5.32 -3.13 12.72
C VAL A 18 5.13 -4.48 12.06
N ILE A 19 3.88 -4.97 12.02
CA ILE A 19 3.51 -6.21 11.34
C ILE A 19 2.94 -5.87 9.95
N PRO A 20 3.60 -6.28 8.85
CA PRO A 20 3.13 -6.03 7.50
C PRO A 20 1.98 -6.99 7.16
N CYS A 21 0.89 -6.43 6.61
CA CYS A 21 -0.30 -7.18 6.23
C CYS A 21 -0.67 -6.88 4.78
N ALA A 22 -0.83 -7.92 3.98
CA ALA A 22 -1.31 -7.85 2.61
C ALA A 22 -2.72 -8.41 2.50
N SER A 23 -3.61 -7.73 1.78
CA SER A 23 -4.97 -8.19 1.51
C SER A 23 -5.26 -8.18 0.01
N TRP A 24 -5.95 -9.22 -0.48
CA TRP A 24 -6.30 -9.37 -1.89
C TRP A 24 -7.67 -10.01 -2.07
N GLY A 25 -8.48 -9.48 -2.99
CA GLY A 25 -9.84 -9.93 -3.26
C GLY A 25 -10.99 -9.04 -2.78
N PRO A 26 -10.89 -8.22 -1.71
CA PRO A 26 -11.99 -7.32 -1.32
C PRO A 26 -12.41 -6.37 -2.44
N GLU A 27 -11.48 -5.97 -3.31
CA GLU A 27 -11.74 -5.11 -4.46
C GLU A 27 -12.67 -5.75 -5.51
N LYS A 28 -12.84 -7.08 -5.49
CA LYS A 28 -13.79 -7.79 -6.36
C LYS A 28 -15.21 -7.75 -5.78
N VAL A 29 -15.32 -7.78 -4.46
CA VAL A 29 -16.58 -7.75 -3.71
C VAL A 29 -17.19 -6.35 -3.75
N LEU A 30 -16.38 -5.32 -3.43
CA LEU A 30 -16.79 -3.93 -3.52
C LEU A 30 -15.74 -3.13 -4.30
N PRO A 31 -15.90 -2.99 -5.63
CA PRO A 31 -14.93 -2.28 -6.45
C PRO A 31 -14.78 -0.81 -6.05
N PRO A 32 -13.58 -0.22 -6.23
CA PRO A 32 -13.34 1.19 -5.91
C PRO A 32 -14.36 2.12 -6.57
N TYR A 33 -14.95 3.00 -5.75
CA TYR A 33 -16.02 3.96 -6.10
C TYR A 33 -17.35 3.32 -6.55
N SER A 34 -17.54 2.02 -6.36
CA SER A 34 -18.81 1.33 -6.56
C SER A 34 -19.68 1.46 -5.31
N LYS A 35 -21.00 1.62 -5.51
CA LYS A 35 -22.02 1.42 -4.47
C LYS A 35 -22.64 0.02 -4.53
N ARG A 36 -22.31 -0.77 -5.56
CA ARG A 36 -22.85 -2.12 -5.77
C ARG A 36 -21.90 -3.16 -5.20
N LEU A 37 -22.41 -3.92 -4.24
CA LEU A 37 -21.77 -5.10 -3.68
C LEU A 37 -21.96 -6.30 -4.63
N ARG A 38 -20.89 -7.01 -4.95
CA ARG A 38 -20.91 -8.22 -5.80
C ARG A 38 -20.66 -9.43 -4.92
N LEU A 39 -21.74 -10.09 -4.51
CA LEU A 39 -21.69 -11.31 -3.68
C LEU A 39 -21.57 -12.59 -4.51
N PHE A 40 -21.98 -12.55 -5.78
CA PHE A 40 -21.97 -13.68 -6.70
C PHE A 40 -21.20 -13.37 -8.00
N PRO A 41 -20.36 -14.30 -8.50
CA PRO A 41 -19.91 -15.52 -7.85
C PRO A 41 -19.06 -15.23 -6.59
N ARG A 42 -18.99 -16.18 -5.65
CA ARG A 42 -18.28 -16.00 -4.37
C ARG A 42 -16.82 -15.61 -4.63
N SER A 43 -16.42 -14.44 -4.15
CA SER A 43 -15.05 -13.95 -4.31
C SER A 43 -14.14 -14.50 -3.22
N LYS A 44 -12.97 -15.01 -3.59
CA LYS A 44 -11.91 -15.39 -2.63
C LYS A 44 -11.25 -14.11 -2.10
N VAL A 45 -11.32 -13.93 -0.79
CA VAL A 45 -10.59 -12.90 -0.04
C VAL A 45 -9.47 -13.60 0.71
N SER A 46 -8.25 -13.08 0.62
CA SER A 46 -7.08 -13.64 1.27
C SER A 46 -6.27 -12.54 1.95
N ILE A 47 -5.81 -12.83 3.15
CA ILE A 47 -4.98 -11.93 3.96
C ILE A 47 -3.75 -12.72 4.37
N LEU A 48 -2.58 -12.11 4.24
CA LEU A 48 -1.32 -12.68 4.67
C LEU A 48 -0.60 -11.66 5.55
N MET A 49 -0.19 -12.11 6.74
CA MET A 49 0.57 -11.33 7.69
C MET A 49 2.00 -11.84 7.71
N GLY A 50 2.97 -10.93 7.64
CA GLY A 50 4.39 -11.26 7.70
C GLY A 50 4.95 -11.16 9.12
N PRO A 51 6.24 -11.48 9.31
CA PRO A 51 6.96 -11.21 10.55
C PRO A 51 7.12 -9.70 10.77
N ALA A 52 7.48 -9.31 11.99
CA ALA A 52 7.79 -7.91 12.30
C ALA A 52 8.90 -7.37 11.38
N VAL A 53 8.69 -6.17 10.85
CA VAL A 53 9.69 -5.48 10.02
C VAL A 53 10.83 -5.03 10.92
N ASP A 54 12.07 -5.34 10.51
CA ASP A 54 13.25 -4.83 11.19
C ASP A 54 13.44 -3.34 10.88
N LEU A 55 13.29 -2.50 11.89
CA LEU A 55 13.49 -1.05 11.82
C LEU A 55 14.72 -0.59 12.61
N SER A 56 15.52 -1.54 13.10
CA SER A 56 16.74 -1.26 13.88
C SER A 56 17.68 -0.24 13.21
N PRO A 57 17.91 -0.25 11.88
CA PRO A 57 18.80 0.71 11.22
C PRO A 57 18.37 2.20 11.34
N TRP A 58 17.09 2.45 11.62
CA TRP A 58 16.51 3.79 11.68
C TRP A 58 16.02 4.18 13.09
N GLN A 59 16.27 3.35 14.11
CA GLN A 59 15.88 3.67 15.48
C GLN A 59 16.47 5.01 15.95
N GLY A 60 15.66 5.80 16.67
CA GLY A 60 16.05 7.12 17.16
C GLY A 60 16.14 8.21 16.10
N LYS A 61 15.89 7.90 14.81
CA LYS A 61 15.95 8.86 13.69
C LYS A 61 14.56 9.35 13.25
N SER A 62 13.61 9.47 14.18
CA SER A 62 12.24 9.90 13.86
C SER A 62 12.15 11.34 13.33
N ASP A 63 13.15 12.18 13.63
CA ASP A 63 13.18 13.58 13.21
C ASP A 63 13.89 13.79 11.87
N ASP A 64 14.62 12.79 11.39
CA ASP A 64 15.25 12.79 10.07
C ASP A 64 14.23 12.35 9.02
N LEU A 65 13.91 13.26 8.10
CA LEU A 65 12.95 13.00 7.04
C LEU A 65 13.41 11.86 6.11
N GLU A 66 14.70 11.81 5.79
CA GLU A 66 15.23 10.81 4.86
C GLU A 66 15.17 9.42 5.51
N ALA A 67 15.58 9.30 6.77
CA ALA A 67 15.48 8.07 7.53
C ALA A 67 14.04 7.55 7.61
N VAL A 68 13.08 8.43 7.86
CA VAL A 68 11.65 8.06 7.92
C VAL A 68 11.12 7.63 6.56
N GLU A 69 11.51 8.29 5.47
CA GLU A 69 11.13 7.89 4.11
C GLU A 69 11.69 6.51 3.75
N GLN A 70 12.97 6.26 4.02
CA GLN A 70 13.62 4.97 3.80
C GLN A 70 12.96 3.85 4.61
N ALA A 71 12.68 4.08 5.90
CA ALA A 71 11.99 3.12 6.75
C ALA A 71 10.57 2.82 6.24
N ALA A 72 9.84 3.83 5.78
CA ALA A 72 8.50 3.66 5.21
C ALA A 72 8.54 2.86 3.90
N ASP A 73 9.53 3.13 3.05
CA ASP A 73 9.75 2.37 1.82
C ASP A 73 10.12 0.91 2.12
N HIS A 74 10.94 0.65 3.13
CA HIS A 74 11.27 -0.71 3.58
C HIS A 74 10.02 -1.48 4.06
N ILE A 75 9.14 -0.83 4.83
CA ILE A 75 7.86 -1.44 5.25
C ILE A 75 6.99 -1.77 4.03
N MET A 76 6.92 -0.86 3.04
CA MET A 76 6.15 -1.09 1.82
C MET A 76 6.74 -2.21 0.94
N ASP A 77 8.05 -2.43 0.96
CA ASP A 77 8.67 -3.57 0.30
C ASP A 77 8.19 -4.89 0.90
N ARG A 78 8.19 -5.00 2.23
CA ARG A 78 7.66 -6.18 2.91
C ARG A 78 6.20 -6.45 2.56
N ILE A 79 5.36 -5.41 2.54
CA ILE A 79 3.95 -5.56 2.12
C ILE A 79 3.86 -6.00 0.65
N THR A 80 4.75 -5.50 -0.21
CA THR A 80 4.78 -5.85 -1.63
C THR A 80 5.15 -7.32 -1.81
N GLU A 81 6.17 -7.82 -1.11
CA GLU A 81 6.55 -9.25 -1.11
C GLU A 81 5.36 -10.15 -0.73
N LEU A 82 4.63 -9.80 0.34
CA LEU A 82 3.44 -10.55 0.75
C LEU A 82 2.32 -10.51 -0.30
N LEU A 83 2.13 -9.38 -0.98
CA LEU A 83 1.18 -9.25 -2.08
C LEU A 83 1.58 -10.07 -3.31
N GLU A 84 2.88 -10.15 -3.64
CA GLU A 84 3.36 -10.99 -4.73
C GLU A 84 3.00 -12.46 -4.49
N ILE A 85 3.21 -12.94 -3.25
CA ILE A 85 2.85 -14.30 -2.82
C ILE A 85 1.33 -14.50 -2.95
N LEU A 86 0.51 -13.60 -2.40
CA LEU A 86 -0.94 -13.71 -2.47
C LEU A 86 -1.49 -13.70 -3.90
N ARG A 87 -0.85 -12.95 -4.80
CA ARG A 87 -1.28 -12.81 -6.20
C ARG A 87 -0.69 -13.88 -7.12
N GLY A 88 0.39 -14.54 -6.73
CA GLY A 88 1.19 -15.40 -7.61
C GLY A 88 1.81 -14.63 -8.79
N GLN A 89 2.08 -13.33 -8.60
CA GLN A 89 2.56 -12.43 -9.65
C GLN A 89 3.63 -11.50 -9.09
N LYS A 90 4.58 -11.11 -9.95
CA LYS A 90 5.58 -10.09 -9.59
C LYS A 90 5.00 -8.68 -9.63
N ALA A 91 5.44 -7.86 -8.69
CA ALA A 91 5.16 -6.45 -8.68
C ALA A 91 5.85 -5.76 -9.87
N PRO A 92 5.29 -4.68 -10.40
CA PRO A 92 5.96 -3.86 -11.41
C PRO A 92 7.30 -3.33 -10.87
N ALA A 93 8.31 -3.24 -11.75
CA ALA A 93 9.63 -2.75 -11.39
C ALA A 93 9.61 -1.29 -10.88
N ILE A 94 8.71 -0.47 -11.44
CA ILE A 94 8.57 0.94 -11.05
C ILE A 94 7.42 1.06 -10.05
N ARG A 95 7.73 1.57 -8.85
CA ARG A 95 6.70 1.88 -7.85
C ARG A 95 5.82 3.03 -8.34
N PHE A 96 4.51 2.83 -8.26
CA PHE A 96 3.54 3.89 -8.53
C PHE A 96 3.67 5.05 -7.53
N ASP A 97 3.98 6.27 -8.01
CA ASP A 97 3.94 7.52 -7.25
C ASP A 97 2.75 8.39 -7.71
N PRO A 98 1.76 8.66 -6.85
CA PRO A 98 0.65 9.55 -7.16
C PRO A 98 1.07 10.96 -7.59
N LYS A 99 2.19 11.50 -7.08
CA LYS A 99 2.65 12.86 -7.41
C LYS A 99 3.08 12.98 -8.87
N ASN A 100 3.60 11.90 -9.44
CA ASN A 100 4.11 11.83 -10.81
C ASN A 100 3.09 11.20 -11.77
N SER A 101 1.83 11.04 -11.35
CA SER A 101 0.78 10.42 -12.14
C SER A 101 -0.20 11.46 -12.69
N ASP A 102 -0.75 11.20 -13.88
CA ASP A 102 -1.82 12.00 -14.49
C ASP A 102 -3.19 11.82 -13.81
N LEU A 103 -3.24 11.04 -12.72
CA LEU A 103 -4.46 10.78 -11.97
C LEU A 103 -4.74 11.93 -10.98
N PRO A 104 -6.01 12.28 -10.74
CA PRO A 104 -6.33 13.28 -9.73
C PRO A 104 -5.87 12.81 -8.36
N ARG A 105 -5.23 13.71 -7.60
CA ARG A 105 -4.70 13.44 -6.25
C ARG A 105 -5.77 12.98 -5.26
N ILE A 106 -7.00 13.48 -5.41
CA ILE A 106 -8.14 13.18 -4.54
C ILE A 106 -9.38 12.96 -5.41
N GLY A 107 -10.30 12.12 -4.93
CA GLY A 107 -11.59 11.89 -5.57
C GLY A 107 -11.59 10.72 -6.55
N ASN A 108 -12.64 10.65 -7.39
CA ASN A 108 -12.86 9.52 -8.29
C ASN A 108 -12.08 9.69 -9.60
N PHE A 109 -10.93 9.02 -9.70
CA PHE A 109 -10.08 9.06 -10.90
C PHE A 109 -10.75 8.50 -12.17
N LYS A 110 -11.80 7.67 -12.03
CA LYS A 110 -12.54 7.13 -13.19
C LYS A 110 -13.34 8.22 -13.91
N LYS A 111 -13.78 9.28 -13.20
CA LYS A 111 -14.52 10.39 -13.82
C LYS A 111 -13.62 11.22 -14.76
N ALA A 112 -12.40 11.54 -14.32
CA ALA A 112 -11.44 12.31 -15.11
C ALA A 112 -11.03 11.58 -16.40
N LYS A 113 -10.84 10.25 -16.33
CA LYS A 113 -10.54 9.42 -17.51
C LYS A 113 -11.69 9.42 -18.55
N LYS A 114 -12.95 9.45 -18.09
CA LYS A 114 -14.12 9.51 -18.97
C LYS A 114 -14.26 10.86 -19.68
N ALA A 115 -13.82 11.95 -19.05
CA ALA A 115 -13.83 13.29 -19.64
C ALA A 115 -12.77 13.46 -20.74
N LYS A 116 -11.59 12.84 -20.59
CA LYS A 116 -10.50 12.87 -21.60
C LYS A 116 -10.72 11.97 -22.82
N SER A 117 -11.70 11.05 -22.76
CA SER A 117 -12.00 10.08 -23.83
C SER A 117 -13.18 10.51 -24.71
N LYS A 118 -13.77 11.68 -24.44
CA LYS A 118 -14.77 12.36 -25.27
C LYS A 118 -14.11 13.53 -25.95
#